data_AF-A0A7S3MDQ6-F1
#
_entry.id   AF-A0A7S3MDQ6-F1
#
_cell.length_a   1.000
_cell.length_b   1.000
_cell.length_c   1.000
_cell.angle_alpha   90.00
_cell.angle_beta   90.00
_cell.angle_gamma   90.00
#
_symmetry.space_group_name_H-M   'P 1'
#
loop_
_entity.id
_entity.type
_entity.pdbx_description
1 polymer ?
#
loop_
_entity_poly.entity_id
_entity_poly.type
_entity_poly.pdbx_seq_one_letter_code
_entity_poly.pdbx_strand_id
1 'polypeptide(L)'
;GWNALLYICYKLNLFPERRIQHGSNPTPQLVKDCLIHLLVNHFVAQPIALYFLYSAFQYFGTSFRGPLPSGPVILRDLAIAALMNDTLFYWGHRMLHHKSIYKYVHKQHHQFKVTIGIACEYAHPVEDVISNIIPTLSGCLLMGSHILVFWFWLATALTFTIDAHSGYSFLISPFNKLPFQVGSDRHDFHHSHNVGCYGAAFRFWDTIMGTDKAFIEYQ
;
A
#
# COMPACT_ATOMS: atom_id res chain seq x y z
N GLY A 1 15.40 -0.06 7.69
CA GLY A 1 14.20 0.74 7.41
C GLY A 1 13.01 0.20 8.19
N TRP A 2 11.88 0.92 8.19
CA TRP A 2 10.67 0.58 8.96
C TRP A 2 10.15 -0.85 8.72
N ASN A 3 10.11 -1.30 7.45
CA ASN A 3 9.68 -2.65 7.10
C ASN A 3 10.55 -3.75 7.76
N ALA A 4 11.88 -3.57 7.74
CA ALA A 4 12.81 -4.51 8.37
C ALA A 4 12.61 -4.59 9.89
N LEU A 5 12.33 -3.45 10.55
CA LEU A 5 12.02 -3.42 11.98
C LEU A 5 10.75 -4.23 12.29
N LEU A 6 9.66 -3.99 11.55
CA LEU A 6 8.41 -4.72 11.71
C LEU A 6 8.58 -6.23 11.44
N TYR A 7 9.39 -6.59 10.44
CA TYR A 7 9.73 -7.98 10.18
C TYR A 7 10.54 -8.63 11.31
N ILE A 8 11.48 -7.90 11.94
CA ILE A 8 12.20 -8.38 13.12
C ILE A 8 11.24 -8.56 14.29
N CYS A 9 10.36 -7.58 14.55
CA CYS A 9 9.33 -7.70 15.58
C CYS A 9 8.48 -8.95 15.36
N TYR A 10 8.05 -9.16 14.12
CA TYR A 10 7.28 -10.33 13.71
C TYR A 10 8.06 -11.64 13.93
N LYS A 11 9.30 -11.73 13.44
CA LYS A 11 10.14 -12.93 13.53
C LYS A 11 10.48 -13.33 14.96
N LEU A 12 10.72 -12.34 15.81
CA LEU A 12 11.05 -12.54 17.22
C LEU A 12 9.80 -12.57 18.11
N ASN A 13 8.60 -12.48 17.51
CA ASN A 13 7.31 -12.42 18.21
C ASN A 13 7.29 -11.35 19.32
N LEU A 14 7.86 -10.18 19.04
CA LEU A 14 7.81 -9.02 19.93
C LEU A 14 6.39 -8.45 19.94
N PHE A 15 5.94 -7.95 21.10
CA PHE A 15 4.59 -7.39 21.30
C PHE A 15 3.45 -8.36 20.90
N PRO A 16 3.43 -9.61 21.40
CA PRO A 16 2.42 -10.60 21.01
C PRO A 16 0.98 -10.16 21.28
N GLU A 17 0.76 -9.30 22.28
CA GLU A 17 -0.52 -8.69 22.62
C GLU A 17 -1.04 -7.69 21.57
N ARG A 18 -0.16 -7.27 20.65
CA ARG A 18 -0.49 -6.34 19.55
C ARG A 18 -0.69 -7.04 18.21
N ARG A 19 -0.45 -8.36 18.13
CA ARG A 19 -0.66 -9.13 16.91
C ARG A 19 -2.14 -9.33 16.65
N ILE A 20 -2.57 -9.12 15.40
CA ILE A 20 -3.98 -9.23 15.01
C ILE A 20 -4.43 -10.70 15.02
N GLN A 21 -3.73 -11.60 14.30
CA GLN A 21 -4.07 -13.02 14.22
C GLN A 21 -3.33 -13.90 15.25
N HIS A 22 -3.14 -13.39 16.49
CA HIS A 22 -2.56 -14.06 17.67
C HIS A 22 -1.75 -15.35 17.41
N GLY A 23 -0.48 -15.20 17.01
CA GLY A 23 0.46 -16.32 16.87
C GLY A 23 0.46 -17.05 15.52
N SER A 24 -0.50 -16.77 14.63
CA SER A 24 -0.54 -17.31 13.27
C SER A 24 0.60 -16.75 12.42
N ASN A 25 1.26 -17.57 11.60
CA ASN A 25 2.36 -17.12 10.75
C ASN A 25 2.25 -17.67 9.31
N PRO A 26 2.62 -16.92 8.26
CA PRO A 26 2.82 -17.48 6.93
C PRO A 26 3.90 -18.56 6.96
N THR A 27 3.81 -19.48 6.01
CA THR A 27 4.80 -20.56 5.88
C THR A 27 6.18 -19.99 5.56
N PRO A 28 7.28 -20.59 6.06
CA PRO A 28 8.63 -20.14 5.74
C PRO A 28 8.93 -20.13 4.23
N GLN A 29 8.32 -21.06 3.49
CA GLN A 29 8.45 -21.14 2.04
C GLN A 29 7.81 -19.92 1.36
N LEU A 30 6.58 -19.54 1.74
CA LEU A 30 5.91 -18.36 1.18
C LEU A 30 6.70 -17.07 1.48
N VAL A 31 7.27 -16.96 2.68
CA VAL A 31 8.15 -15.83 3.03
C VAL A 31 9.41 -15.81 2.16
N LYS A 32 10.04 -16.96 1.90
CA LYS A 32 11.20 -17.06 1.01
C LYS A 32 10.85 -16.64 -0.42
N ASP A 33 9.74 -17.13 -0.96
CA ASP A 33 9.28 -16.80 -2.31
C ASP A 33 8.99 -15.30 -2.44
N CYS A 34 8.39 -14.70 -1.40
CA CYS A 34 8.22 -13.25 -1.30
C CYS A 34 9.55 -12.51 -1.32
N LEU A 35 10.52 -12.88 -0.49
CA LEU A 35 11.83 -12.22 -0.46
C LEU A 35 12.55 -12.28 -1.83
N ILE A 36 12.51 -13.43 -2.51
CA ILE A 36 13.08 -13.56 -3.85
C ILE A 36 12.36 -12.64 -4.84
N HIS A 37 11.02 -12.62 -4.80
CA HIS A 37 10.21 -11.76 -5.66
C HIS A 37 10.53 -10.28 -5.44
N LEU A 38 10.63 -9.83 -4.19
CA LEU A 38 11.01 -8.45 -3.84
C LEU A 38 12.41 -8.11 -4.36
N LEU A 39 13.38 -9.02 -4.21
CA LEU A 39 14.74 -8.79 -4.73
C LEU A 39 14.72 -8.62 -6.25
N VAL A 40 14.00 -9.46 -6.99
CA VAL A 40 13.87 -9.32 -8.44
C VAL A 40 13.16 -8.00 -8.79
N ASN A 41 12.09 -7.65 -8.09
CA ASN A 41 11.35 -6.41 -8.37
C ASN A 41 12.20 -5.17 -8.08
N HIS A 42 12.84 -5.07 -6.92
CA HIS A 42 13.61 -3.89 -6.50
C HIS A 42 14.91 -3.72 -7.29
N PHE A 43 15.58 -4.81 -7.68
CA PHE A 43 16.88 -4.73 -8.37
C PHE A 43 16.81 -4.89 -9.88
N VAL A 44 15.66 -5.31 -10.45
CA VAL A 44 15.51 -5.49 -11.90
C VAL A 44 14.29 -4.73 -12.43
N ALA A 45 13.08 -5.06 -11.97
CA ALA A 45 11.85 -4.54 -12.57
C ALA A 45 11.67 -3.03 -12.32
N GLN A 46 11.87 -2.57 -11.08
CA GLN A 46 11.70 -1.16 -10.69
C GLN A 46 12.72 -0.23 -11.33
N PRO A 47 14.04 -0.55 -11.42
CA PRO A 47 14.98 0.28 -12.17
C PRO A 47 14.59 0.46 -13.64
N ILE A 48 14.11 -0.60 -14.28
CA ILE A 48 13.60 -0.55 -15.66
C ILE A 48 12.34 0.33 -15.73
N ALA A 49 11.39 0.15 -14.81
CA ALA A 49 10.19 0.97 -14.76
C ALA A 49 10.52 2.46 -14.54
N LEU A 50 11.43 2.78 -13.61
CA LEU A 50 11.88 4.15 -13.34
C LEU A 50 12.50 4.82 -14.57
N TYR A 51 13.27 4.07 -15.36
CA TYR A 51 13.84 4.57 -16.61
C TYR A 51 12.75 5.05 -17.59
N PHE A 52 11.69 4.24 -17.77
CA PHE A 52 10.58 4.62 -18.65
C PHE A 52 9.67 5.70 -18.04
N LEU A 53 9.46 5.67 -16.72
CA LEU A 53 8.66 6.67 -16.01
C LEU A 53 9.30 8.06 -16.04
N TYR A 54 10.63 8.16 -16.17
CA TYR A 54 11.32 9.45 -16.28
C TYR A 54 10.75 10.35 -17.39
N SER A 55 10.45 9.78 -18.56
CA SER A 55 9.83 10.51 -19.67
C SER A 55 8.43 11.01 -19.31
N ALA A 56 7.65 10.23 -18.54
CA ALA A 56 6.35 10.67 -18.05
C ALA A 56 6.49 11.85 -17.07
N PHE A 57 7.41 11.76 -16.09
CA PHE A 57 7.68 12.87 -15.17
C PHE A 57 8.04 14.16 -15.91
N GLN A 58 8.90 14.07 -16.94
CA GLN A 58 9.23 15.23 -17.77
C GLN A 58 8.02 15.78 -18.53
N TYR A 59 7.24 14.91 -19.17
CA TYR A 59 6.04 15.30 -19.92
C TYR A 59 5.04 16.06 -19.05
N PHE A 60 4.84 15.59 -17.82
CA PHE A 60 3.96 16.21 -16.84
C PHE A 60 4.58 17.43 -16.11
N GLY A 61 5.77 17.88 -16.50
CA GLY A 61 6.37 19.11 -15.96
C GLY A 61 7.01 18.98 -14.58
N THR A 62 7.34 17.75 -14.16
CA THR A 62 8.02 17.50 -12.89
C THR A 62 9.35 18.25 -12.84
N SER A 63 9.53 19.07 -11.82
CA SER A 63 10.79 19.76 -11.61
C SER A 63 11.79 18.87 -10.87
N PHE A 64 12.93 18.61 -11.52
CA PHE A 64 14.05 17.84 -10.95
C PHE A 64 15.15 18.73 -10.36
N ARG A 65 15.11 20.03 -10.61
CA ARG A 65 16.14 21.02 -10.22
C ARG A 65 15.48 22.35 -9.91
N GLY A 66 16.10 23.14 -9.03
CA GLY A 66 15.63 24.48 -8.68
C GLY A 66 15.25 24.59 -7.20
N PRO A 67 14.65 25.73 -6.80
CA PRO A 67 14.24 25.94 -5.42
C PRO A 67 13.09 25.02 -5.03
N LEU A 68 13.00 24.71 -3.73
CA LEU A 68 11.84 24.04 -3.19
C LEU A 68 10.56 24.86 -3.42
N PRO A 69 9.42 24.22 -3.74
CA PRO A 69 8.14 24.92 -3.81
C PRO A 69 7.78 25.54 -2.46
N SER A 70 6.90 26.55 -2.48
CA SER A 70 6.36 27.12 -1.26
C SER A 70 5.53 26.09 -0.49
N GLY A 71 5.43 26.26 0.84
CA GLY A 71 4.64 25.38 1.70
C GLY A 71 3.22 25.10 1.19
N PRO A 72 2.45 26.11 0.75
CA PRO A 72 1.11 25.88 0.18
C PRO A 72 1.10 24.99 -1.07
N VAL A 73 2.10 25.09 -1.94
CA VAL A 73 2.22 24.22 -3.12
C VAL A 73 2.51 22.79 -2.70
N ILE A 74 3.42 22.59 -1.74
CA ILE A 74 3.73 21.27 -1.18
C ILE A 74 2.46 20.65 -0.59
N LEU A 75 1.72 21.39 0.25
CA LEU A 75 0.50 20.89 0.89
C LEU A 75 -0.59 20.53 -0.13
N ARG A 76 -0.80 21.37 -1.14
CA ARG A 76 -1.73 21.10 -2.24
C ARG A 76 -1.36 19.81 -2.97
N ASP A 77 -0.10 19.66 -3.38
CA ASP A 77 0.37 18.52 -4.16
C ASP A 77 0.24 17.22 -3.36
N LEU A 78 0.60 17.23 -2.08
CA LEU A 78 0.43 16.07 -1.20
C LEU A 78 -1.04 15.72 -0.98
N ALA A 79 -1.92 16.71 -0.82
CA ALA A 79 -3.35 16.47 -0.68
C ALA A 79 -3.96 15.82 -1.93
N ILE A 80 -3.57 16.31 -3.12
CA ILE A 80 -4.01 15.76 -4.40
C ILE A 80 -3.44 14.35 -4.62
N ALA A 81 -2.16 14.14 -4.27
CA ALA A 81 -1.53 12.82 -4.30
C ALA A 81 -2.26 11.81 -3.41
N ALA A 82 -2.60 12.18 -2.18
CA ALA A 82 -3.35 11.34 -1.26
C ALA A 82 -4.76 11.01 -1.79
N LEU A 83 -5.49 12.01 -2.28
CA LEU A 83 -6.84 11.82 -2.83
C LEU A 83 -6.85 10.92 -4.06
N MET A 84 -5.92 11.15 -4.99
CA MET A 84 -5.79 10.36 -6.22
C MET A 84 -5.37 8.94 -5.90
N ASN A 85 -4.40 8.75 -5.01
CA ASN A 85 -3.96 7.42 -4.60
C ASN A 85 -5.11 6.63 -3.96
N ASP A 86 -5.79 7.21 -2.98
CA ASP A 86 -6.87 6.50 -2.27
C ASP A 86 -8.03 6.12 -3.20
N THR A 87 -8.40 7.04 -4.10
CA THR A 87 -9.47 6.81 -5.08
C THR A 87 -9.09 5.75 -6.10
N LEU A 88 -7.95 5.90 -6.76
CA LEU A 88 -7.54 4.97 -7.82
C LEU A 88 -7.20 3.60 -7.25
N PHE A 89 -6.59 3.54 -6.05
CA PHE A 89 -6.34 2.29 -5.35
C PHE A 89 -7.65 1.57 -5.03
N TYR A 90 -8.63 2.23 -4.41
CA TYR A 90 -9.90 1.60 -4.04
C TYR A 90 -10.57 0.92 -5.24
N TRP A 91 -10.70 1.65 -6.36
CA TRP A 91 -11.37 1.13 -7.54
C TRP A 91 -10.55 0.06 -8.26
N GLY A 92 -9.23 0.25 -8.35
CA GLY A 92 -8.31 -0.77 -8.90
C GLY A 92 -8.36 -2.06 -8.08
N HIS A 93 -8.20 -1.95 -6.77
CA HIS A 93 -8.24 -3.06 -5.83
C HIS A 93 -9.58 -3.80 -5.88
N ARG A 94 -10.70 -3.08 -5.81
CA ARG A 94 -12.04 -3.68 -5.93
C ARG A 94 -12.24 -4.38 -7.28
N MET A 95 -11.74 -3.82 -8.37
CA MET A 95 -11.78 -4.44 -9.69
C MET A 95 -10.96 -5.75 -9.72
N LEU A 96 -9.78 -5.76 -9.11
CA LEU A 96 -8.92 -6.94 -9.04
C LEU A 96 -9.57 -8.11 -8.27
N HIS A 97 -10.47 -7.81 -7.33
CA HIS A 97 -11.31 -8.80 -6.63
C HIS A 97 -12.47 -9.35 -7.45
N HIS A 98 -12.72 -8.82 -8.65
CA HIS A 98 -13.75 -9.38 -9.51
C HIS A 98 -13.41 -10.84 -9.88
N LYS A 99 -14.42 -11.72 -9.82
CA LYS A 99 -14.30 -13.17 -10.00
C LYS A 99 -13.54 -13.62 -11.27
N SER A 100 -13.59 -12.82 -12.34
CA SER A 100 -12.89 -13.11 -13.60
C SER A 100 -11.40 -12.75 -13.57
N ILE A 101 -10.96 -11.87 -12.66
CA ILE A 101 -9.61 -11.32 -12.59
C ILE A 101 -8.84 -11.92 -11.43
N TYR A 102 -9.48 -12.01 -10.25
CA TYR A 102 -8.85 -12.36 -8.96
C TYR A 102 -7.89 -13.55 -9.05
N LYS A 103 -8.36 -14.67 -9.61
CA LYS A 103 -7.59 -15.92 -9.63
C LYS A 103 -6.29 -15.86 -10.44
N TYR A 104 -6.15 -14.87 -11.34
CA TYR A 104 -4.99 -14.70 -12.21
C TYR A 104 -4.03 -13.61 -11.75
N VAL A 105 -4.56 -12.58 -11.08
CA VAL A 105 -3.78 -11.38 -10.74
C VAL A 105 -3.63 -11.25 -9.24
N HIS A 106 -4.74 -11.12 -8.52
CA HIS A 106 -4.71 -10.72 -7.11
C HIS A 106 -4.55 -11.88 -6.12
N LYS A 107 -4.81 -13.11 -6.57
CA LYS A 107 -4.68 -14.30 -5.73
C LYS A 107 -3.26 -14.51 -5.20
N GLN A 108 -2.22 -14.09 -5.93
CA GLN A 108 -0.83 -14.16 -5.46
C GLN A 108 -0.63 -13.34 -4.18
N HIS A 109 -1.12 -12.10 -4.17
CA HIS A 109 -1.07 -11.24 -3.00
C HIS A 109 -1.81 -11.87 -1.80
N HIS A 110 -3.00 -12.41 -2.04
CA HIS A 110 -3.83 -13.11 -1.05
C HIS A 110 -3.31 -14.49 -0.62
N GLN A 111 -2.15 -14.95 -1.10
CA GLN A 111 -1.48 -16.10 -0.49
C GLN A 111 -1.07 -15.80 0.96
N PHE A 112 -0.84 -14.51 1.29
CA PHE A 112 -0.55 -14.03 2.63
C PHE A 112 -1.83 -13.76 3.44
N LYS A 113 -2.54 -14.83 3.84
CA LYS A 113 -3.72 -14.71 4.72
C LYS A 113 -3.42 -14.08 6.09
N VAL A 114 -2.18 -14.21 6.54
CA VAL A 114 -1.63 -13.49 7.70
C VAL A 114 -0.75 -12.39 7.14
N THR A 115 -1.09 -11.14 7.42
CA THR A 115 -0.36 -10.01 6.89
C THR A 115 1.00 -9.85 7.58
N ILE A 116 2.04 -9.59 6.78
CA ILE A 116 3.36 -9.17 7.26
C ILE A 116 3.88 -8.03 6.39
N GLY A 117 4.55 -7.04 6.99
CA GLY A 117 4.94 -5.81 6.28
C GLY A 117 5.76 -6.04 5.01
N ILE A 118 6.60 -7.07 4.97
CA ILE A 118 7.41 -7.39 3.77
C ILE A 118 6.55 -7.92 2.61
N ALA A 119 5.39 -8.51 2.89
CA ALA A 119 4.51 -9.05 1.86
C ALA A 119 3.63 -7.98 1.19
N CYS A 120 3.71 -6.72 1.63
CA CYS A 120 2.90 -5.64 1.09
C CYS A 120 3.19 -5.33 -0.39
N GLU A 121 4.38 -5.70 -0.88
CA GLU A 121 4.81 -5.58 -2.28
C GLU A 121 4.90 -6.95 -2.98
N TYR A 122 4.39 -8.03 -2.36
CA TYR A 122 4.29 -9.34 -3.01
C TYR A 122 3.02 -9.41 -3.86
N ALA A 123 3.12 -8.90 -5.08
CA ALA A 123 1.97 -8.74 -5.98
C ALA A 123 2.31 -9.21 -7.40
N HIS A 124 1.25 -9.45 -8.18
CA HIS A 124 1.42 -9.71 -9.61
C HIS A 124 1.76 -8.39 -10.34
N PRO A 125 2.61 -8.37 -11.38
CA PRO A 125 3.00 -7.11 -12.06
C PRO A 125 1.82 -6.26 -12.57
N VAL A 126 0.72 -6.90 -12.99
CA VAL A 126 -0.51 -6.20 -13.40
C VAL A 126 -1.20 -5.51 -12.22
N GLU A 127 -1.20 -6.15 -11.04
CA GLU A 127 -1.69 -5.52 -9.81
C GLU A 127 -0.80 -4.36 -9.41
N ASP A 128 0.52 -4.52 -9.48
CA ASP A 128 1.45 -3.43 -9.20
C ASP A 128 1.18 -2.22 -10.08
N VAL A 129 0.93 -2.42 -11.38
CA VAL A 129 0.61 -1.28 -12.26
C VAL A 129 -0.73 -0.63 -11.87
N ILE A 130 -1.79 -1.43 -11.72
CA ILE A 130 -3.16 -0.94 -11.57
C ILE A 130 -3.42 -0.33 -10.19
N SER A 131 -2.96 -0.99 -9.13
CA SER A 131 -3.27 -0.63 -7.75
C SER A 131 -2.11 0.08 -7.05
N ASN A 132 -0.86 -0.08 -7.47
CA ASN A 132 0.28 0.54 -6.77
C ASN A 132 0.87 1.72 -7.54
N ILE A 133 1.41 1.50 -8.74
CA ILE A 133 2.15 2.48 -9.55
C ILE A 133 1.22 3.59 -10.03
N ILE A 134 0.14 3.27 -10.76
CA ILE A 134 -0.76 4.31 -11.29
C ILE A 134 -1.34 5.15 -10.15
N PRO A 135 -1.92 4.58 -9.07
CA PRO A 135 -2.47 5.38 -7.98
C PRO A 135 -1.44 6.26 -7.29
N THR A 136 -0.26 5.71 -6.98
CA THR A 136 0.79 6.44 -6.25
C THR A 136 1.36 7.60 -7.06
N LEU A 137 1.54 7.42 -8.37
CA LEU A 137 2.15 8.43 -9.24
C LEU A 137 1.16 9.51 -9.69
N SER A 138 -0.12 9.16 -9.90
CA SER A 138 -1.07 9.99 -10.65
C SER A 138 -1.22 11.40 -10.12
N GLY A 139 -1.34 11.58 -8.79
CA GLY A 139 -1.53 12.94 -8.25
C GLY A 139 -0.28 13.82 -8.39
N CYS A 140 0.92 13.29 -8.15
CA CYS A 140 2.15 14.05 -8.35
C CYS A 140 2.41 14.36 -9.82
N LEU A 141 2.11 13.42 -10.73
CA LEU A 141 2.19 13.67 -12.17
C LEU A 141 1.18 14.74 -12.61
N LEU A 142 -0.08 14.63 -12.18
CA LEU A 142 -1.12 15.61 -12.49
C LEU A 142 -0.71 17.02 -12.08
N MET A 143 -0.01 17.17 -10.96
CA MET A 143 0.41 18.46 -10.43
C MET A 143 1.77 18.94 -10.93
N GLY A 144 2.50 18.14 -11.71
CA GLY A 144 3.88 18.44 -12.10
C GLY A 144 4.79 18.67 -10.88
N SER A 145 4.56 17.88 -9.81
CA SER A 145 5.17 18.13 -8.51
C SER A 145 6.69 18.15 -8.57
N HIS A 146 7.31 18.92 -7.68
CA HIS A 146 8.76 18.87 -7.52
C HIS A 146 9.20 17.47 -7.07
N ILE A 147 10.33 16.97 -7.59
CA ILE A 147 10.78 15.59 -7.35
C ILE A 147 10.92 15.24 -5.86
N LEU A 148 11.31 16.21 -5.02
CA LEU A 148 11.39 16.01 -3.57
C LEU A 148 10.02 15.88 -2.90
N VAL A 149 8.98 16.55 -3.41
CA VAL A 149 7.59 16.37 -2.93
C VAL A 149 7.11 14.97 -3.31
N PHE A 150 7.42 14.52 -4.53
CA PHE A 150 7.15 13.16 -4.97
C PHE A 150 7.84 12.11 -4.08
N TRP A 151 9.13 12.26 -3.77
CA TRP A 151 9.84 11.31 -2.90
C TRP A 151 9.29 11.29 -1.47
N PHE A 152 8.95 12.47 -0.93
CA PHE A 152 8.29 12.56 0.37
C PHE A 152 6.93 11.87 0.37
N TRP A 153 6.13 12.07 -0.69
CA TRP A 153 4.86 11.39 -0.87
C TRP A 153 5.04 9.88 -0.97
N LEU A 154 5.96 9.41 -1.82
CA LEU A 154 6.23 7.98 -2.01
C LEU A 154 6.66 7.30 -0.70
N ALA A 155 7.57 7.92 0.06
CA ALA A 155 7.98 7.41 1.36
C ALA A 155 6.80 7.32 2.35
N THR A 156 5.92 8.32 2.32
CA THR A 156 4.70 8.35 3.14
C THR A 156 3.75 7.23 2.74
N ALA A 157 3.41 7.11 1.45
CA ALA A 157 2.52 6.09 0.92
C ALA A 157 3.03 4.67 1.20
N LEU A 158 4.33 4.41 0.99
CA LEU A 158 4.92 3.12 1.31
C LEU A 158 4.84 2.80 2.81
N THR A 159 5.04 3.80 3.68
CA THR A 159 4.91 3.61 5.12
C THR A 159 3.48 3.23 5.51
N PHE A 160 2.47 3.86 4.90
CA PHE A 160 1.06 3.45 5.06
C PHE A 160 0.83 2.00 4.65
N THR A 161 1.28 1.62 3.46
CA THR A 161 1.09 0.27 2.93
C THR A 161 1.77 -0.78 3.83
N ILE A 162 2.99 -0.50 4.30
CA ILE A 162 3.72 -1.39 5.22
C ILE A 162 2.99 -1.51 6.57
N ASP A 163 2.50 -0.40 7.13
CA ASP A 163 1.79 -0.42 8.42
C ASP A 163 0.48 -1.22 8.32
N ALA A 164 -0.29 -1.01 7.25
CA ALA A 164 -1.54 -1.74 6.97
C ALA A 164 -1.34 -3.26 6.84
N HIS A 165 -0.18 -3.68 6.33
CA HIS A 165 0.18 -5.10 6.21
C HIS A 165 1.00 -5.63 7.38
N SER A 166 1.27 -4.84 8.42
CA SER A 166 2.27 -5.20 9.41
C SER A 166 1.94 -6.47 10.20
N GLY A 167 0.66 -6.87 10.26
CA GLY A 167 0.15 -7.93 11.15
C GLY A 167 0.01 -7.47 12.60
N TYR A 168 0.22 -6.18 12.87
CA TYR A 168 0.17 -5.57 14.19
C TYR A 168 -0.84 -4.42 14.24
N SER A 169 -1.54 -4.29 15.36
CA SER A 169 -2.35 -3.12 15.69
C SER A 169 -1.67 -2.32 16.81
N PHE A 170 -0.77 -1.40 16.42
CA PHE A 170 -0.09 -0.53 17.36
C PHE A 170 -0.93 0.70 17.71
N LEU A 171 -1.04 1.02 19.01
CA LEU A 171 -1.81 2.17 19.52
C LEU A 171 -1.28 3.53 19.06
N ILE A 172 0.02 3.63 18.74
CA ILE A 172 0.73 4.86 18.37
C ILE A 172 1.06 4.87 16.87
N SER A 173 0.56 3.90 16.09
CA SER A 173 0.65 4.06 14.63
C SER A 173 -0.10 5.36 14.28
N PRO A 174 0.54 6.34 13.60
CA PRO A 174 -0.12 7.57 13.17
C PRO A 174 -1.29 7.30 12.18
N PHE A 175 -1.52 6.03 11.85
CA PHE A 175 -2.29 5.57 10.71
C PHE A 175 -3.44 4.62 11.09
N ASN A 176 -3.50 4.10 12.33
CA ASN A 176 -4.46 3.06 12.71
C ASN A 176 -5.70 3.56 13.48
N LYS A 177 -5.79 4.85 13.83
CA LYS A 177 -6.80 5.31 14.81
C LYS A 177 -7.57 6.59 14.50
N LEU A 178 -7.31 7.26 13.37
CA LEU A 178 -8.24 8.30 12.95
C LEU A 178 -9.51 7.63 12.41
N PRO A 179 -10.72 8.15 12.75
CA PRO A 179 -11.98 7.49 12.42
C PRO A 179 -12.18 7.26 10.91
N PHE A 180 -11.45 8.01 10.08
CA PHE A 180 -11.48 7.94 8.63
C PHE A 180 -10.37 7.09 8.01
N GLN A 181 -9.41 6.54 8.77
CA GLN A 181 -8.27 5.79 8.23
C GLN A 181 -8.49 4.28 8.18
N VAL A 182 -8.01 3.62 7.13
CA VAL A 182 -7.95 2.15 7.06
C VAL A 182 -6.86 1.70 8.05
N GLY A 183 -7.26 0.92 9.06
CA GLY A 183 -6.32 0.34 10.01
C GLY A 183 -5.80 -1.01 9.52
N SER A 184 -4.69 -1.46 10.10
CA SER A 184 -4.12 -2.79 9.83
C SER A 184 -5.09 -3.94 10.15
N ASP A 185 -6.02 -3.74 11.07
CA ASP A 185 -7.12 -4.66 11.38
C ASP A 185 -8.06 -4.91 10.20
N ARG A 186 -8.42 -3.85 9.48
CA ARG A 186 -9.29 -3.94 8.29
C ARG A 186 -8.61 -4.67 7.15
N HIS A 187 -7.35 -4.36 6.90
CA HIS A 187 -6.60 -4.98 5.82
C HIS A 187 -6.24 -6.44 6.14
N ASP A 188 -5.97 -6.75 7.40
CA ASP A 188 -5.77 -8.13 7.84
C ASP A 188 -7.07 -8.96 7.75
N PHE A 189 -8.22 -8.38 8.11
CA PHE A 189 -9.54 -8.99 7.86
C PHE A 189 -9.76 -9.25 6.36
N HIS A 190 -9.43 -8.25 5.52
CA HIS A 190 -9.52 -8.38 4.07
C HIS A 190 -8.70 -9.56 3.54
N HIS A 191 -7.44 -9.73 3.98
CA HIS A 191 -6.58 -10.85 3.57
C HIS A 191 -7.06 -12.21 4.09
N SER A 192 -7.58 -12.25 5.30
CA SER A 192 -8.02 -13.49 5.93
C SER A 192 -9.38 -13.99 5.39
N HIS A 193 -10.29 -13.07 5.08
CA HIS A 193 -11.67 -13.38 4.65
C HIS A 193 -11.93 -13.14 3.16
N ASN A 194 -11.02 -12.44 2.47
CA ASN A 194 -11.08 -12.12 1.05
C ASN A 194 -12.38 -11.41 0.64
N VAL A 195 -12.83 -10.45 1.47
CA VAL A 195 -14.08 -9.68 1.25
C VAL A 195 -13.98 -8.27 1.84
N GLY A 196 -14.45 -7.28 1.08
CA GLY A 196 -14.60 -5.91 1.58
C GLY A 196 -13.28 -5.19 1.84
N CYS A 197 -13.33 -4.04 2.52
CA CYS A 197 -12.17 -3.25 2.98
C CYS A 197 -11.12 -3.02 1.87
N TYR A 198 -11.53 -2.43 0.76
CA TYR A 198 -10.66 -2.24 -0.42
C TYR A 198 -9.83 -0.96 -0.39
N GLY A 199 -10.10 -0.02 0.53
CA GLY A 199 -9.39 1.25 0.64
C GLY A 199 -7.92 1.12 1.00
N ALA A 200 -7.11 2.11 0.61
CA ALA A 200 -5.69 2.16 0.95
C ALA A 200 -5.43 2.83 2.30
N ALA A 201 -5.73 4.12 2.37
CA ALA A 201 -5.42 4.94 3.54
C ALA A 201 -6.70 5.42 4.24
N PHE A 202 -7.79 5.64 3.49
CA PHE A 202 -9.05 6.15 4.01
C PHE A 202 -10.21 5.17 3.80
N ARG A 203 -11.14 5.15 4.76
CA ARG A 203 -12.38 4.35 4.72
C ARG A 203 -13.45 4.96 3.81
N PHE A 204 -13.21 6.15 3.27
CA PHE A 204 -14.19 6.96 2.57
C PHE A 204 -14.97 6.17 1.51
N TRP A 205 -14.26 5.52 0.60
CA TRP A 205 -14.88 4.72 -0.46
C TRP A 205 -15.52 3.44 0.06
N ASP A 206 -14.91 2.79 1.05
CA ASP A 206 -15.51 1.60 1.67
C ASP A 206 -16.85 1.91 2.32
N THR A 207 -16.95 3.02 3.05
CA THR A 207 -18.18 3.46 3.70
C THR A 207 -19.24 3.87 2.68
N ILE A 208 -18.89 4.63 1.64
CA ILE A 208 -19.84 5.05 0.60
C ILE A 208 -20.40 3.85 -0.16
N MET A 209 -19.53 2.90 -0.50
CA MET A 209 -19.92 1.73 -1.30
C MET A 209 -20.41 0.56 -0.44
N GLY A 210 -20.39 0.70 0.89
CA GLY A 210 -20.79 -0.32 1.85
C GLY A 210 -19.91 -1.58 1.81
N THR A 211 -18.64 -1.45 1.42
CA THR A 211 -17.69 -2.58 1.36
C THR A 211 -16.98 -2.85 2.69
N ASP A 212 -17.30 -2.12 3.76
CA ASP A 212 -16.83 -2.43 5.12
C ASP A 212 -17.86 -3.13 6.02
N LYS A 213 -19.06 -3.43 5.52
CA LYS A 213 -20.13 -4.10 6.30
C LYS A 213 -19.69 -5.43 6.91
N ALA A 214 -19.04 -6.28 6.12
CA ALA A 214 -18.56 -7.58 6.58
C ALA A 214 -17.52 -7.46 7.71
N PHE A 215 -16.69 -6.42 7.67
CA PHE A 215 -15.74 -6.13 8.74
C PHE A 215 -16.45 -5.63 10.00
N ILE A 216 -17.43 -4.73 9.85
CA ILE A 216 -18.21 -4.21 10.98
C ILE A 216 -18.98 -5.33 11.70
N GLU A 217 -19.57 -6.28 10.95
CA GLU A 217 -20.26 -7.45 11.51
C GLU A 217 -19.29 -8.46 12.18
N TYR A 218 -18.02 -8.44 11.79
CA TYR A 218 -16.98 -9.30 12.35
C TYR A 218 -16.43 -8.80 13.69
N GLN A 219 -16.51 -7.50 13.97
CA GLN A 219 -16.03 -6.87 15.22
C GLN A 219 -17.00 -7.09 16.39
#